data_AF-A0AAV5SL14-F1
#
_entry.id   AF-A0AAV5SL14-F1
#
_cell.length_a   1.000
_cell.length_b   1.000
_cell.length_c   1.000
_cell.angle_alpha   90.00
_cell.angle_beta   90.00
_cell.angle_gamma   90.00
#
_symmetry.space_group_name_H-M   'P 1'
#
loop_
_entity.id
_entity.type
_entity.pdbx_description
1 polymer ?
#
loop_
_entity_poly.entity_id
_entity_poly.type
_entity_poly.pdbx_seq_one_letter_code
_entity_poly.pdbx_strand_id
1 'polypeptide(L)'
;MPSMAEMLSLLSIIYSDVIEPLFCILYAYILLRIVIAKSVKFRSEFYVFSVATGVAAITNVMLNWTLRMVDYRFQYFPNRGFFLNMDSMLSHICALAISIGKTLSVTARFTAICFMHRK
;
A
#
# COMPACT_ATOMS: atom_id res chain seq x y z
N MET A 1 28.10 -22.67 8.21
CA MET A 1 27.66 -21.64 7.24
C MET A 1 26.17 -21.84 7.04
N PRO A 2 25.32 -20.83 7.23
CA PRO A 2 23.89 -20.96 6.93
C PRO A 2 23.72 -21.33 5.46
N SER A 3 22.74 -22.18 5.18
CA SER A 3 22.39 -22.52 3.80
C SER A 3 21.83 -21.28 3.08
N MET A 4 21.95 -21.22 1.75
CA MET A 4 21.43 -20.11 0.95
C MET A 4 19.92 -19.87 1.21
N ALA A 5 19.17 -20.93 1.49
CA ALA A 5 17.74 -20.88 1.82
C ALA A 5 17.45 -20.16 3.15
N GLU A 6 18.26 -20.41 4.18
CA GLU A 6 18.13 -19.75 5.48
C GLU A 6 18.49 -18.26 5.40
N MET A 7 19.47 -17.92 4.58
CA MET A 7 19.85 -16.53 4.35
C MET A 7 18.72 -15.73 3.67
N LEU A 8 18.04 -16.35 2.69
CA LEU A 8 16.89 -15.74 2.00
C LEU A 8 15.67 -15.60 2.91
N SER A 9 15.39 -16.57 3.78
CA SER A 9 14.27 -16.46 4.72
C SER A 9 14.49 -15.36 5.76
N LEU A 10 15.71 -15.25 6.32
CA LEU A 10 16.09 -14.16 7.22
C LEU A 10 15.95 -12.79 6.56
N LEU A 11 16.42 -12.63 5.32
CA LEU A 11 16.27 -11.39 4.56
C LEU A 11 14.80 -11.04 4.32
N SER A 12 13.98 -12.03 3.96
CA SER A 12 12.54 -11.84 3.74
C SER A 12 11.83 -11.36 5.01
N ILE A 13 12.18 -11.93 6.17
CA ILE A 13 11.62 -11.53 7.48
C ILE A 13 12.05 -10.10 7.82
N ILE A 14 13.34 -9.76 7.71
CA ILE A 14 13.83 -8.41 8.01
C ILE A 14 13.16 -7.37 7.11
N TYR A 15 13.06 -7.66 5.81
CA TYR A 15 12.38 -6.77 4.87
C TYR A 15 10.91 -6.57 5.24
N SER A 16 10.21 -7.67 5.50
CA SER A 16 8.79 -7.72 5.84
C SER A 16 8.45 -7.00 7.14
N ASP A 17 9.25 -7.19 8.19
CA ASP A 17 8.93 -6.74 9.54
C ASP A 17 9.50 -5.34 9.86
N VAL A 18 10.56 -4.90 9.15
CA VAL A 18 11.24 -3.64 9.46
C VAL A 18 11.13 -2.64 8.31
N ILE A 19 11.49 -3.06 7.10
CA ILE A 19 11.58 -2.15 5.95
C ILE A 19 10.19 -1.74 5.48
N GLU A 20 9.28 -2.69 5.37
CA GLU A 20 7.92 -2.45 4.88
C GLU A 20 7.10 -1.52 5.80
N PRO A 21 7.08 -1.68 7.14
CA PRO A 21 6.42 -0.73 8.03
C PRO A 21 7.08 0.65 8.03
N LEU A 22 8.41 0.73 7.91
CA LEU A 22 9.13 2.00 7.84
C LEU A 22 8.74 2.79 6.59
N PHE A 23 8.68 2.13 5.43
CA PHE A 23 8.17 2.76 4.21
C PHE A 23 6.69 3.15 4.32
N CYS A 24 5.88 2.34 5.00
CA CYS A 24 4.48 2.66 5.25
C CYS A 24 4.33 3.95 6.08
N ILE A 25 5.12 4.12 7.15
CA ILE A 25 5.12 5.33 7.98
C ILE A 25 5.57 6.56 7.17
N LEU A 26 6.66 6.44 6.40
CA LEU A 26 7.14 7.53 5.55
C LEU A 26 6.10 7.93 4.51
N TYR A 27 5.41 6.95 3.93
CA TYR A 27 4.34 7.18 2.96
C TYR A 27 3.12 7.84 3.61
N ALA A 28 2.69 7.39 4.79
CA ALA A 28 1.63 8.01 5.57
C ALA A 28 1.95 9.47 5.91
N TYR A 29 3.20 9.77 6.25
CA TYR A 29 3.66 11.14 6.50
C TYR A 29 3.51 12.03 5.26
N ILE A 30 3.86 11.52 4.07
CA ILE A 30 3.68 12.27 2.81
C ILE A 30 2.20 12.54 2.55
N LEU A 31 1.33 11.55 2.71
CA LEU A 31 -0.12 11.72 2.52
C LEU A 31 -0.69 12.75 3.51
N LEU A 32 -0.29 12.68 4.78
CA LEU A 32 -0.70 13.64 5.80
C LEU A 32 -0.26 15.06 5.42
N ARG A 33 0.96 15.23 4.92
CA ARG A 33 1.47 16.52 4.44
C ARG A 33 0.66 17.06 3.26
N ILE A 34 0.24 16.21 2.33
CA ILE A 34 -0.61 16.60 1.19
C ILE A 34 -1.98 17.06 1.69
N VAL A 35 -2.59 16.34 2.63
CA VAL A 35 -3.91 16.70 3.21
C VAL A 35 -3.86 18.00 4.00
N ILE A 36 -2.80 18.22 4.78
CA ILE A 36 -2.63 19.44 5.59
C ILE A 36 -2.26 20.66 4.74
N ALA A 37 -1.63 20.45 3.57
CA ALA A 37 -1.20 21.56 2.72
C ALA A 37 -2.40 22.38 2.23
N LYS A 38 -2.45 23.67 2.60
CA LYS A 38 -3.53 24.60 2.24
C LYS A 38 -3.47 25.11 0.79
N SER A 39 -2.47 24.70 0.00
CA SER A 39 -2.31 25.21 -1.36
C SER A 39 -3.45 24.73 -2.27
N VAL A 40 -4.00 25.61 -3.10
CA VAL A 40 -5.09 25.29 -4.04
C VAL A 40 -4.70 24.15 -4.99
N LYS A 41 -3.40 24.03 -5.30
CA LYS A 41 -2.87 22.97 -6.18
C LYS A 41 -3.02 21.57 -5.57
N PHE A 42 -2.97 21.43 -4.25
CA PHE A 42 -3.12 20.13 -3.55
C PHE A 42 -4.58 19.73 -3.32
N ARG A 43 -5.53 20.62 -3.62
CA ARG A 43 -6.98 20.33 -3.52
C ARG A 43 -7.61 19.93 -4.85
N SER A 44 -6.80 19.68 -5.89
CA SER A 44 -7.35 19.16 -7.15
C SER A 44 -7.89 17.74 -6.96
N GLU A 45 -8.85 17.35 -7.79
CA GLU A 45 -9.46 16.01 -7.77
C GLU A 45 -8.40 14.91 -7.89
N PHE A 46 -7.31 15.17 -8.63
CA PHE A 46 -6.18 14.28 -8.73
C PHE A 46 -5.51 13.99 -7.37
N TYR A 47 -5.29 15.02 -6.54
CA TYR A 47 -4.67 14.82 -5.23
C TYR A 47 -5.61 14.16 -4.24
N VAL A 48 -6.91 14.45 -4.29
CA VAL A 48 -7.92 13.75 -3.46
C VAL A 48 -7.95 12.27 -3.80
N PHE A 49 -7.96 11.94 -5.09
CA PHE A 49 -7.89 10.57 -5.56
C PHE A 49 -6.57 9.88 -5.18
N SER A 50 -5.44 10.59 -5.34
CA SER A 50 -4.11 10.10 -4.93
C SER A 50 -4.06 9.78 -3.43
N VAL A 51 -4.64 10.63 -2.58
CA VAL A 51 -4.75 10.36 -1.14
C VAL A 51 -5.60 9.13 -0.86
N ALA A 52 -6.76 8.98 -1.51
CA ALA A 52 -7.62 7.80 -1.33
C ALA A 52 -6.90 6.50 -1.71
N THR A 53 -6.21 6.49 -2.86
CA THR A 53 -5.40 5.33 -3.29
C THR A 53 -4.21 5.07 -2.36
N GLY A 54 -3.62 6.13 -1.80
CA GLY A 54 -2.55 6.01 -0.82
C GLY A 54 -3.02 5.42 0.52
N VAL A 55 -4.22 5.78 0.99
CA VAL A 55 -4.84 5.15 2.15
C VAL A 55 -5.08 3.66 1.89
N ALA A 56 -5.60 3.30 0.70
CA ALA A 56 -5.77 1.89 0.33
C ALA A 56 -4.43 1.12 0.32
N ALA A 57 -3.33 1.76 -0.09
CA ALA A 57 -1.99 1.16 -0.04
C ALA A 57 -1.52 0.90 1.40
N ILE A 58 -1.73 1.85 2.31
CA ILE A 58 -1.41 1.68 3.73
C ILE A 58 -2.23 0.54 4.34
N THR A 59 -3.54 0.51 4.06
CA THR A 59 -4.42 -0.57 4.53
C THR A 59 -3.95 -1.92 4.02
N ASN A 60 -3.52 -2.02 2.76
CA ASN A 60 -3.00 -3.26 2.19
C ASN A 60 -1.76 -3.78 2.94
N VAL A 61 -0.81 -2.89 3.24
CA VAL A 61 0.40 -3.24 4.00
C VAL A 61 0.04 -3.71 5.41
N MET A 62 -0.90 -3.04 6.07
CA MET A 62 -1.39 -3.43 7.39
C MET A 62 -2.06 -4.81 7.37
N LEU A 63 -2.89 -5.10 6.36
CA LEU A 63 -3.53 -6.41 6.21
C LEU A 63 -2.52 -7.52 5.97
N ASN A 64 -1.54 -7.30 5.08
CA ASN A 64 -0.48 -8.28 4.84
C ASN A 64 0.40 -8.49 6.08
N TRP A 65 0.64 -7.44 6.86
CA TRP A 65 1.34 -7.55 8.12
C TRP A 65 0.55 -8.33 9.17
N THR A 66 -0.76 -8.06 9.34
CA THR A 66 -1.65 -8.83 10.23
C THR A 66 -1.72 -10.29 9.81
N LEU A 67 -1.84 -10.57 8.52
CA LEU A 67 -1.90 -11.93 7.98
C LEU A 67 -0.62 -12.70 8.34
N ARG A 68 0.56 -12.10 8.16
CA ARG A 68 1.84 -12.69 8.60
C ARG A 68 1.90 -12.91 10.11
N MET A 69 1.42 -11.95 10.91
CA MET A 69 1.41 -12.11 12.37
C MET A 69 0.53 -13.28 12.81
N VAL A 70 -0.65 -13.45 12.21
CA VAL A 70 -1.52 -14.59 12.48
C VAL A 70 -0.87 -15.91 12.04
N ASP A 71 -0.22 -15.92 10.87
CA ASP A 71 0.39 -17.12 10.30
C ASP A 71 1.61 -17.61 11.10
N TYR A 72 2.48 -16.69 11.51
CA TYR A 72 3.75 -17.03 12.20
C TYR A 72 3.65 -17.01 13.72
N ARG A 73 2.84 -16.13 14.33
CA ARG A 73 2.84 -15.92 15.80
C ARG A 73 1.62 -16.51 16.52
N PHE A 74 0.48 -16.65 15.85
CA PHE A 74 -0.78 -17.10 16.48
C PHE A 74 -1.37 -18.36 15.83
N GLN A 75 -0.59 -19.44 15.82
CA GLN A 75 -0.99 -20.71 15.19
C GLN A 75 -2.26 -21.34 15.80
N TYR A 76 -2.57 -21.05 17.07
CA TYR A 76 -3.71 -21.60 17.80
C TYR A 76 -4.96 -20.72 17.81
N PHE A 77 -5.10 -19.80 16.84
CA PHE A 77 -6.25 -18.90 16.79
C PHE A 77 -7.53 -19.65 16.35
N PRO A 78 -8.62 -19.64 17.14
CA PRO A 78 -9.89 -20.22 16.71
C PRO A 78 -10.44 -19.47 15.49
N ASN A 79 -11.02 -20.19 14.52
CA ASN A 79 -11.54 -19.66 13.25
C ASN A 79 -10.51 -18.97 12.33
N ARG A 80 -9.22 -19.33 12.42
CA ARG A 80 -8.13 -18.82 11.55
C ARG A 80 -8.49 -18.78 10.06
N GLY A 81 -9.12 -19.83 9.52
CA GLY A 81 -9.46 -19.91 8.09
C GLY A 81 -10.41 -18.80 7.62
N PHE A 82 -11.38 -18.41 8.46
CA PHE A 82 -12.30 -17.33 8.12
C PHE A 82 -11.59 -15.97 8.09
N PHE A 83 -10.78 -15.66 9.11
CA PHE A 83 -10.01 -14.43 9.17
C PHE A 83 -9.01 -14.29 8.02
N LEU A 84 -8.27 -15.37 7.71
CA LEU A 84 -7.33 -15.36 6.59
C LEU A 84 -8.03 -15.13 5.25
N ASN A 85 -9.21 -15.72 5.03
CA ASN A 85 -9.98 -15.48 3.81
C ASN A 85 -10.51 -14.04 3.72
N MET A 86 -10.99 -13.47 4.83
CA MET A 86 -11.43 -12.07 4.85
C MET A 86 -10.27 -11.10 4.59
N ASP A 87 -9.13 -11.30 5.27
CA ASP A 87 -7.94 -10.46 5.08
C ASP A 87 -7.39 -10.58 3.65
N SER A 88 -7.36 -11.80 3.10
CA SER A 88 -6.95 -12.03 1.71
C SER A 88 -7.88 -11.32 0.72
N MET A 89 -9.20 -11.43 0.89
CA MET A 89 -10.17 -10.73 0.04
C MET A 89 -9.97 -9.21 0.10
N LEU A 90 -9.78 -8.67 1.31
CA LEU A 90 -9.61 -7.23 1.51
C LEU A 90 -8.28 -6.73 0.92
N SER A 91 -7.22 -7.52 1.03
CA SER A 91 -5.93 -7.28 0.37
C SER A 91 -6.07 -7.22 -1.16
N HIS A 92 -6.84 -8.13 -1.77
CA HIS A 92 -7.12 -8.07 -3.22
C HIS A 92 -7.89 -6.83 -3.65
N ILE A 93 -8.89 -6.40 -2.87
CA ILE A 93 -9.64 -5.17 -3.13
C ILE A 93 -8.70 -3.95 -3.05
N CYS A 94 -7.84 -3.89 -2.03
CA CYS A 94 -6.85 -2.83 -1.91
C CYS A 94 -5.85 -2.85 -3.08
N ALA A 95 -5.36 -4.02 -3.48
CA ALA A 95 -4.46 -4.18 -4.62
C ALA A 95 -5.07 -3.69 -5.94
N LEU A 96 -6.37 -3.97 -6.17
CA LEU A 96 -7.13 -3.47 -7.30
C LEU A 96 -7.21 -1.93 -7.26
N ALA A 97 -7.58 -1.36 -6.10
CA ALA A 97 -7.68 0.08 -5.92
C ALA A 97 -6.35 0.80 -6.19
N ILE A 98 -5.23 0.24 -5.73
CA ILE A 98 -3.87 0.75 -5.99
C ILE A 98 -3.55 0.69 -7.48
N SER A 99 -3.89 -0.41 -8.15
CA SER A 99 -3.61 -0.61 -9.58
C SER A 99 -4.40 0.39 -10.43
N ILE A 100 -5.69 0.55 -10.15
CA ILE A 100 -6.54 1.58 -10.76
C ILE A 100 -5.97 2.98 -10.48
N GLY A 101 -5.52 3.22 -9.24
CA GLY A 101 -4.89 4.45 -8.81
C GLY A 101 -3.69 4.85 -9.67
N LYS A 102 -2.76 3.91 -9.87
CA LYS A 102 -1.58 4.10 -10.71
C LYS A 102 -1.95 4.33 -12.17
N THR A 103 -2.89 3.54 -12.72
CA THR A 103 -3.34 3.70 -14.10
C THR A 103 -3.93 5.08 -14.34
N LEU A 104 -4.85 5.53 -13.48
CA LEU A 104 -5.44 6.86 -13.56
C LEU A 104 -4.39 7.96 -13.38
N SER A 105 -3.39 7.76 -12.52
CA SER A 105 -2.30 8.72 -12.38
C SER A 105 -1.47 8.87 -13.65
N VAL A 106 -1.22 7.78 -14.38
CA VAL A 106 -0.50 7.80 -15.66
C VAL A 106 -1.37 8.43 -16.74
N THR A 107 -2.64 8.03 -16.84
CA THR A 107 -3.60 8.58 -17.80
C THR A 107 -3.77 10.08 -17.60
N ALA A 108 -3.92 10.57 -16.37
CA ALA A 108 -4.05 11.99 -16.08
C ALA A 108 -2.84 12.81 -16.55
N ARG A 109 -1.61 12.29 -16.35
CA ARG A 109 -0.38 12.95 -16.84
C ARG A 109 -0.27 12.91 -18.35
N PHE A 110 -0.64 11.78 -18.97
CA PHE A 110 -0.65 11.63 -20.42
C PHE A 110 -1.63 12.62 -21.07
N THR A 111 -2.86 12.69 -20.57
CA THR A 111 -3.87 13.65 -21.03
C THR A 111 -3.38 15.08 -20.83
N ALA A 112 -2.76 15.40 -19.68
CA ALA A 112 -2.21 16.72 -19.45
C ALA A 112 -1.16 17.12 -20.51
N ILE A 113 -0.28 16.20 -20.93
CA ILE A 113 0.75 16.47 -21.95
C ILE A 113 0.13 16.59 -23.35
N CYS A 114 -0.71 15.64 -23.76
CA CYS A 114 -1.25 15.60 -25.11
C CYS A 114 -2.20 16.76 -25.43
N PHE A 115 -2.93 17.26 -24.43
CA PHE A 115 -3.90 18.34 -24.62
C PHE A 115 -3.37 19.73 -24.19
N MET A 116 -2.14 19.83 -23.68
CA MET A 116 -1.53 21.13 -23.33
C MET A 116 -1.34 22.06 -24.54
N HIS A 117 -1.14 21.49 -25.73
CA HIS A 117 -0.84 22.22 -26.97
C HIS A 117 -2.07 22.72 -27.74
N ARG A 118 -3.30 22.56 -27.21
CA ARG A 118 -4.54 23.03 -27.84
C ARG A 118 -4.98 24.44 -27.41
N LYS A 119 -4.05 25.28 -26.95
CA LYS A 119 -4.30 26.70 -26.66
C LYS A 119 -3.72 27.58 -27.75
#